data_AF-A0A2D4ERT8-F1
#
_entry.id   AF-A0A2D4ERT8-F1
#
_cell.length_a   1.000
_cell.length_b   1.000
_cell.length_c   1.000
_cell.angle_alpha   90.00
_cell.angle_beta   90.00
_cell.angle_gamma   90.00
#
_symmetry.space_group_name_H-M   'P 1'
#
loop_
_entity.id
_entity.type
_entity.pdbx_description
1 polymer ?
#
loop_
_entity_poly.entity_id
_entity_poly.type
_entity_poly.pdbx_seq_one_letter_code
_entity_poly.pdbx_strand_id
1 'polypeptide(L)'
;VVVAQLFRGSHIYKRHEVTGQFLHTQVIESSRIRKPNDIEVFRMEGDWYFIMADSSKAGSTTLYRWNGHGFYSHQSLHSWYRDTDAEFLEIAGKPHLILASSSQRPVVYQWNKQQFVRRTDIPD
;
A
#
# COMPACT_ATOMS: atom_id res chain seq x y z
N VAL A 1 10.61 -3.92 -8.44
CA VAL A 1 10.90 -2.65 -7.74
C VAL A 1 9.72 -1.73 -7.94
N VAL A 2 9.13 -1.26 -6.84
CA VAL A 2 8.11 -0.22 -6.86
C VAL A 2 8.80 1.12 -6.61
N VAL A 3 8.54 2.10 -7.46
CA VAL A 3 9.14 3.44 -7.39
C VAL A 3 8.01 4.43 -7.15
N ALA A 4 7.88 4.88 -5.91
CA ALA A 4 6.99 5.99 -5.54
C ALA A 4 7.63 7.33 -5.95
N GLN A 5 6.86 8.19 -6.61
CA GLN A 5 7.33 9.53 -6.97
C GLN A 5 6.25 10.57 -6.68
N LEU A 6 6.68 11.74 -6.21
CA LEU A 6 5.81 12.90 -5.96
C LEU A 6 5.40 13.64 -7.25
N PHE A 7 6.11 13.39 -8.35
CA PHE A 7 5.87 14.01 -9.65
C PHE A 7 5.88 12.94 -10.74
N ARG A 8 5.07 13.15 -11.79
CA ARG A 8 4.97 12.28 -12.98
C ARG A 8 4.40 10.87 -12.77
N GLY A 9 3.97 10.54 -11.56
CA GLY A 9 3.32 9.26 -11.24
C GLY A 9 4.30 8.24 -10.68
N SER A 10 3.78 7.16 -10.13
CA SER A 10 4.59 6.07 -9.56
C SER A 10 4.65 4.89 -10.53
N HIS A 11 5.71 4.10 -10.46
CA HIS A 11 6.05 3.11 -11.49
C HIS A 11 6.51 1.78 -10.89
N ILE A 12 6.34 0.69 -11.65
CA ILE A 12 6.87 -0.63 -11.30
C ILE A 12 7.86 -1.05 -12.38
N TYR A 13 9.01 -1.54 -11.93
CA TYR A 13 10.08 -2.07 -12.75
C TYR A 13 10.38 -3.52 -12.39
N LYS A 14 10.71 -4.33 -13.39
CA LYS A 14 11.19 -5.70 -13.22
C LYS A 14 12.64 -5.80 -13.69
N ARG A 15 13.48 -6.45 -12.90
CA ARG A 15 14.87 -6.75 -13.31
C ARG A 15 14.84 -7.85 -14.36
N HIS A 16 15.53 -7.64 -15.48
CA HIS A 16 15.77 -8.65 -16.48
C HIS A 16 16.91 -9.55 -16.02
N GLU A 17 16.67 -10.86 -15.90
CA GLU A 17 17.61 -11.79 -15.24
C GLU A 17 18.97 -11.89 -15.96
N VAL A 18 18.96 -11.86 -17.29
CA VAL A 18 20.19 -12.04 -18.08
C VAL A 18 21.03 -10.76 -18.14
N THR A 19 20.39 -9.62 -18.36
CA THR A 19 21.09 -8.35 -18.61
C THR A 19 21.24 -7.50 -17.34
N GLY A 20 20.53 -7.85 -16.27
CA GLY A 20 20.46 -7.09 -15.02
C GLY A 20 19.72 -5.74 -15.15
N GLN A 21 19.25 -5.37 -16.34
CA GLN A 21 18.57 -4.10 -16.59
C GLN A 21 17.19 -4.07 -15.93
N PHE A 22 16.76 -2.89 -15.48
CA PHE A 22 15.40 -2.69 -15.00
C PHE A 22 14.49 -2.26 -16.15
N LEU A 23 13.54 -3.12 -16.49
CA LEU A 23 12.52 -2.86 -17.50
C LEU A 23 11.32 -2.22 -16.81
N HIS A 24 10.84 -1.10 -17.34
CA HIS A 24 9.57 -0.51 -16.92
C HIS A 24 8.43 -1.46 -17.31
N THR A 25 7.63 -1.90 -16.34
CA THR A 25 6.57 -2.90 -16.57
C THR A 25 5.18 -2.35 -16.29
N GLN A 26 5.03 -1.36 -15.40
CA GLN A 26 3.72 -0.85 -15.04
C GLN A 26 3.76 0.61 -14.60
N VAL A 27 2.68 1.34 -14.88
CA VAL A 27 2.38 2.64 -14.27
C VAL A 27 1.35 2.41 -13.16
N ILE A 28 1.55 3.03 -11.99
CA ILE A 28 0.57 3.04 -10.92
C ILE A 28 -0.41 4.19 -11.18
N GLU A 29 -1.71 3.87 -11.16
CA GLU A 29 -2.78 4.84 -11.43
C GLU A 29 -2.71 6.04 -10.46
N SER A 30 -2.44 7.23 -11.01
CA SER A 30 -2.32 8.47 -10.25
C SER A 30 -3.66 9.03 -9.75
N SER A 31 -4.78 8.44 -10.19
CA SER A 31 -6.11 8.78 -9.69
C SER A 31 -6.27 8.45 -8.20
N ARG A 32 -5.53 7.43 -7.71
CA ARG A 32 -5.58 6.95 -6.32
C ARG A 32 -4.40 7.45 -5.49
N ILE A 33 -3.20 7.43 -6.06
CA ILE A 33 -1.96 7.86 -5.40
C ILE A 33 -1.47 9.18 -6.00
N ARG A 34 -1.32 10.20 -5.14
CA ARG A 34 -0.86 11.56 -5.47
C ARG A 34 0.40 11.96 -4.72
N LYS A 35 0.50 11.68 -3.43
CA LYS A 35 1.67 12.00 -2.59
C LYS A 35 2.10 10.79 -1.77
N PRO A 36 2.63 9.75 -2.45
CA PRO A 36 3.10 8.56 -1.76
C PRO A 36 4.20 8.95 -0.76
N ASN A 37 4.09 8.47 0.47
CA ASN A 37 5.05 8.76 1.54
C ASN A 37 5.78 7.51 2.02
N ASP A 38 5.12 6.36 1.98
CA ASP A 38 5.64 5.08 2.45
C ASP A 38 5.11 3.91 1.58
N ILE A 39 5.87 2.81 1.52
CA ILE A 39 5.51 1.56 0.86
C ILE A 39 5.90 0.39 1.76
N GLU A 40 4.91 -0.44 2.09
CA GLU A 40 5.14 -1.68 2.84
C GLU A 40 4.74 -2.91 2.01
N VAL A 41 5.56 -3.96 2.06
CA VAL A 41 5.43 -5.17 1.23
C VAL A 41 5.25 -6.40 2.10
N PHE A 42 4.19 -7.15 1.88
CA PHE A 42 3.87 -8.32 2.70
C PHE A 42 3.21 -9.43 1.90
N ARG A 43 3.18 -10.63 2.51
CA ARG A 43 2.53 -11.81 1.95
C ARG A 43 1.42 -12.26 2.91
N MET A 44 0.22 -12.46 2.41
CA MET A 44 -0.89 -13.03 3.17
C MET A 44 -1.70 -13.97 2.28
N GLU A 45 -2.21 -15.06 2.86
CA GLU A 45 -3.03 -16.06 2.15
C GLU A 45 -2.37 -16.61 0.86
N GLY A 46 -1.03 -16.64 0.83
CA GLY A 46 -0.23 -17.14 -0.30
C GLY A 46 0.07 -16.11 -1.39
N ASP A 47 -0.59 -14.95 -1.37
CA ASP A 47 -0.46 -13.88 -2.36
C ASP A 47 0.49 -12.77 -1.89
N TRP A 48 1.14 -12.11 -2.86
CA TRP A 48 1.97 -10.92 -2.63
C TRP A 48 1.14 -9.65 -2.69
N TYR A 49 1.38 -8.77 -1.74
CA TYR A 49 0.79 -7.45 -1.66
C TYR A 49 1.84 -6.38 -1.41
N PHE A 50 1.52 -5.16 -1.81
CA PHE A 50 2.13 -3.98 -1.21
C PHE A 50 1.06 -2.93 -0.94
N ILE A 51 1.24 -2.14 0.11
CA ILE A 51 0.42 -0.97 0.39
C ILE A 51 1.27 0.28 0.18
N MET A 52 0.65 1.34 -0.32
CA MET A 52 1.31 2.63 -0.51
C MET A 52 0.53 3.70 0.25
N ALA A 53 1.16 4.26 1.29
CA ALA A 53 0.57 5.32 2.10
C ALA A 53 0.57 6.64 1.33
N ASP A 54 -0.56 7.34 1.31
CA ASP A 54 -0.69 8.65 0.65
C ASP A 54 -0.87 9.79 1.67
N SER A 55 0.06 10.74 1.65
CA SER A 55 0.08 11.89 2.55
C SER A 55 -0.81 13.04 2.11
N SER A 56 -1.53 12.91 1.00
CA SER A 56 -2.48 13.90 0.50
C SER A 56 -3.93 13.52 0.83
N LYS A 57 -4.76 14.53 1.11
CA LYS A 57 -6.19 14.33 1.30
C LYS A 57 -6.93 13.82 0.06
N ALA A 58 -6.41 14.12 -1.14
CA ALA A 58 -7.08 13.80 -2.40
C ALA A 58 -6.63 12.46 -2.99
N GLY A 59 -5.53 11.90 -2.48
CA GLY A 59 -5.16 10.51 -2.68
C GLY A 59 -5.79 9.63 -1.61
N SER A 60 -5.57 8.32 -1.73
CA SER A 60 -5.97 7.34 -0.73
C SER A 60 -4.93 6.24 -0.68
N THR A 61 -4.52 5.90 0.54
CA THR A 61 -3.66 4.76 0.82
C THR A 61 -4.26 3.52 0.17
N THR A 62 -3.49 2.88 -0.70
CA THR A 62 -4.03 1.83 -1.57
C THR A 62 -3.20 0.55 -1.46
N LEU A 63 -3.90 -0.55 -1.24
CA LEU A 63 -3.38 -1.92 -1.27
C LEU A 63 -3.40 -2.43 -2.71
N TYR A 64 -2.29 -3.01 -3.14
CA TYR A 64 -2.12 -3.64 -4.45
C TYR A 64 -1.82 -5.12 -4.28
N ARG A 65 -2.40 -5.96 -5.15
CA ARG A 65 -2.23 -7.42 -5.16
C ARG A 65 -1.53 -7.87 -6.43
N TRP A 66 -0.58 -8.80 -6.29
CA TRP A 66 0.03 -9.51 -7.41
C TRP A 66 -0.95 -10.50 -8.04
N ASN A 67 -1.08 -10.49 -9.37
CA ASN A 67 -1.96 -11.43 -10.10
C ASN A 67 -1.23 -12.41 -11.03
N GLY A 68 0.10 -12.51 -10.93
CA GLY A 68 0.93 -13.29 -11.86
C GLY A 68 1.58 -12.48 -12.98
N HIS A 69 1.06 -11.31 -13.32
CA HIS A 69 1.59 -10.44 -14.37
C HIS A 69 1.99 -9.04 -13.86
N GLY A 70 1.21 -8.49 -12.94
CA GLY A 70 1.39 -7.15 -12.41
C GLY A 70 0.74 -6.98 -11.04
N PHE A 71 0.82 -5.77 -10.52
CA PHE A 71 0.19 -5.39 -9.25
C PHE A 71 -1.02 -4.49 -9.50
N TYR A 72 -2.19 -4.88 -9.04
CA TYR A 72 -3.44 -4.16 -9.31
C TYR A 72 -4.11 -3.75 -8.01
N SER A 73 -4.81 -2.61 -8.03
CA SER A 73 -5.51 -2.10 -6.86
C SER A 73 -6.50 -3.15 -6.34
N HIS A 74 -6.34 -3.50 -5.08
CA HIS A 74 -7.19 -4.45 -4.36
C HIS A 74 -8.15 -3.72 -3.44
N GLN A 75 -7.68 -2.70 -2.73
CA GLN A 75 -8.49 -1.93 -1.79
C GLN A 75 -7.90 -0.53 -1.57
N SER A 76 -8.75 0.48 -1.43
CA SER A 76 -8.38 1.81 -0.96
C SER A 76 -8.82 1.98 0.49
N LEU A 77 -7.97 2.60 1.31
CA LEU A 77 -8.14 2.78 2.76
C LEU A 77 -8.03 4.27 3.12
N HIS A 78 -8.63 4.63 4.25
CA HIS A 78 -8.46 5.91 4.93
C HIS A 78 -8.66 7.16 4.05
N SER A 79 -9.74 7.18 3.27
CA SER A 79 -10.09 8.31 2.40
C SER A 79 -10.13 9.63 3.16
N TRP A 80 -9.55 10.69 2.57
CA TRP A 80 -9.44 12.05 3.13
C TRP A 80 -8.47 12.23 4.31
N TYR A 81 -7.69 11.20 4.65
CA TYR A 81 -6.60 11.29 5.61
C TYR A 81 -5.27 11.60 4.93
N ARG A 82 -4.25 11.92 5.74
CA ARG A 82 -2.88 12.17 5.29
C ARG A 82 -1.98 11.12 5.92
N ASP A 83 -2.04 9.92 5.38
CA ASP A 83 -1.27 8.80 5.89
C ASP A 83 0.21 9.03 5.60
N THR A 84 1.02 8.89 6.64
CA THR A 84 2.47 9.04 6.57
C THR A 84 3.17 7.70 6.51
N ASP A 85 2.54 6.65 7.03
CA ASP A 85 3.15 5.32 7.17
C ASP A 85 2.07 4.23 7.19
N ALA A 86 2.41 3.05 6.68
CA ALA A 86 1.56 1.86 6.73
C ALA A 86 2.37 0.64 7.17
N GLU A 87 2.00 0.04 8.30
CA GLU A 87 2.73 -1.12 8.85
C GLU A 87 1.88 -2.38 8.77
N PHE A 88 2.44 -3.46 8.22
CA PHE A 88 1.82 -4.78 8.25
C PHE A 88 2.28 -5.59 9.46
N LEU A 89 1.34 -6.27 10.12
CA LEU A 89 1.66 -7.15 11.24
C LEU A 89 0.65 -8.27 11.39
N GLU A 90 1.08 -9.38 11.98
CA GLU A 90 0.19 -10.47 12.38
C GLU A 90 -0.05 -10.45 13.88
N ILE A 91 -1.30 -10.29 14.29
CA ILE A 91 -1.71 -10.32 15.70
C ILE A 91 -2.56 -11.57 15.92
N ALA A 92 -2.09 -12.47 16.77
CA ALA A 92 -2.76 -13.75 17.05
C ALA A 92 -3.10 -14.54 15.77
N GLY A 93 -2.16 -14.58 14.81
CA GLY A 93 -2.30 -15.29 13.54
C GLY A 93 -3.26 -14.65 12.54
N LYS A 94 -3.68 -13.40 12.76
CA LYS A 94 -4.55 -12.65 11.86
C LYS A 94 -3.79 -11.47 11.24
N PRO A 95 -3.86 -11.28 9.92
CA PRO A 95 -3.24 -10.13 9.27
C PRO A 95 -3.90 -8.81 9.68
N HIS A 96 -3.09 -7.82 10.01
CA HIS A 96 -3.49 -6.47 10.36
C HIS A 96 -2.66 -5.44 9.59
N LEU A 97 -3.20 -4.24 9.49
CA LEU A 97 -2.48 -3.05 9.06
C LEU A 97 -2.65 -1.96 10.10
N ILE A 98 -1.59 -1.22 10.38
CA ILE A 98 -1.64 0.04 11.12
C ILE A 98 -1.38 1.16 10.14
N LEU A 99 -2.25 2.17 10.10
CA LEU A 99 -1.99 3.41 9.38
C LEU A 99 -1.72 4.53 10.36
N ALA A 100 -0.58 5.22 10.18
CA ALA A 100 -0.29 6.46 10.89
C ALA A 100 -0.60 7.65 9.98
N SER A 101 -1.25 8.69 10.53
CA SER A 101 -1.64 9.87 9.76
C SER A 101 -1.35 11.16 10.52
N SER A 102 -1.09 12.23 9.77
CA SER A 102 -0.78 13.55 10.35
C SER A 102 -1.89 14.06 11.27
N SER A 103 -1.53 14.33 12.54
CA SER A 103 -2.45 14.84 13.57
C SER A 103 -3.65 13.93 13.86
N GLN A 104 -3.51 12.62 13.69
CA GLN A 104 -4.53 11.62 13.98
C GLN A 104 -3.93 10.50 14.83
N ARG A 105 -4.78 9.75 15.54
CA ARG A 105 -4.36 8.51 16.19
C ARG A 105 -4.08 7.43 15.14
N PRO A 106 -3.11 6.52 15.37
CA PRO A 106 -2.91 5.38 14.50
C PRO A 106 -4.17 4.50 14.43
N VAL A 107 -4.50 4.02 13.24
CA VAL A 107 -5.71 3.22 12.99
C VAL A 107 -5.32 1.78 12.70
N VAL A 108 -5.94 0.84 13.41
CA VAL A 108 -5.76 -0.60 13.20
C VAL A 108 -6.86 -1.13 12.28
N TYR A 109 -6.46 -1.79 11.21
CA TYR A 109 -7.31 -2.59 10.34
C TYR A 109 -6.99 -4.07 10.54
N GLN A 110 -7.99 -4.93 10.38
CA GLN A 110 -7.82 -6.39 10.38
C GLN A 110 -8.37 -6.96 9.07
N TRP A 111 -7.65 -7.94 8.51
CA TRP A 111 -8.14 -8.72 7.38
C TRP A 111 -9.40 -9.52 7.73
N ASN A 112 -10.40 -9.42 6.86
CA ASN A 112 -11.68 -10.12 6.97
C ASN A 112 -12.30 -10.28 5.57
N LYS A 113 -12.53 -11.53 5.14
CA LYS A 113 -13.17 -11.83 3.84
C LYS A 113 -12.59 -11.01 2.68
N GLN A 114 -11.29 -11.18 2.46
CA GLN A 114 -10.56 -10.61 1.33
C GLN A 114 -10.39 -9.07 1.38
N GLN A 115 -10.54 -8.43 2.52
CA GLN A 115 -10.32 -6.98 2.68
C GLN A 115 -9.89 -6.62 4.10
N PHE A 116 -9.18 -5.51 4.25
CA PHE A 116 -8.88 -4.91 5.54
C PHE A 116 -10.07 -4.07 6.03
N VAL A 117 -10.57 -4.36 7.22
CA VAL A 117 -11.69 -3.62 7.83
C VAL A 117 -11.19 -2.91 9.08
N ARG A 118 -11.52 -1.63 9.23
CA ARG A 118 -11.15 -0.84 10.40
C ARG A 118 -11.66 -1.50 11.68
N ARG A 119 -10.80 -1.64 12.69
CA ARG A 119 -11.12 -2.25 13.98
C ARG A 119 -11.18 -1.22 15.10
N THR A 120 -10.10 -0.49 15.30
CA THR A 120 -9.93 0.44 16.42
C THR A 120 -8.85 1.46 16.10
N ASP A 121 -8.76 2.51 16.91
CA ASP A 121 -7.58 3.36 16.99
C ASP A 121 -6.68 2.86 18.14
N ILE A 122 -5.39 3.18 18.06
CA ILE A 122 -4.45 3.04 19.18
C ILE A 122 -4.62 4.28 20.09
N PRO A 123 -4.97 4.10 21.37
CA PRO A 123 -5.16 5.22 22.31
C PRO A 123 -3.82 5.86 22.72
N ASP A 124 -3.91 7.03 23.36
CA ASP A 124 -2.79 7.73 23.99
C ASP A 124 -2.33 7.05 25.29
#